data_AF-A0A7X4HY84-F1
#
_entry.id   AF-A0A7X4HY84-F1
#
_cell.length_a   1.000
_cell.length_b   1.000
_cell.length_c   1.000
_cell.angle_alpha   90.00
_cell.angle_beta   90.00
_cell.angle_gamma   90.00
#
_symmetry.space_group_name_H-M   'P 1'
#
loop_
_entity.id
_entity.type
_entity.pdbx_description
1 polymer ?
#
loop_
_entity_poly.entity_id
_entity_poly.type
_entity_poly.pdbx_seq_one_letter_code
_entity_poly.pdbx_strand_id
1 'polypeptide(L)'
;MRPTDGNDRRTQLYPRPPTLRKPEVFADAGPTAHETQRLSRACGPEETGRGSITVERRLARSCAGWDERPKSGEFYDAIRAEKPDRRQRTLLRVFSQEAEWHELISAWAEGAYTLRQLVAALHRAGHAQCRAARALNQWAIVPPAEDE
;
A
#
# COMPACT_ATOMS: atom_id res chain seq x y z
N MET A 1 -42.47 -36.41 17.69
CA MET A 1 -41.96 -35.88 16.40
C MET A 1 -41.41 -34.48 16.69
N ARG A 2 -40.08 -34.29 16.70
CA ARG A 2 -39.47 -32.96 16.91
C ARG A 2 -39.14 -32.39 15.52
N PRO A 3 -39.53 -31.14 15.18
CA PRO A 3 -38.95 -30.48 14.04
C PRO A 3 -37.53 -30.02 14.41
N THR A 4 -36.55 -30.56 13.70
CA THR A 4 -35.21 -30.01 13.58
C THR A 4 -35.29 -28.79 12.67
N ASP A 5 -35.43 -27.59 13.24
CA ASP A 5 -35.36 -26.35 12.49
C ASP A 5 -34.07 -25.59 12.80
N GLY A 6 -33.44 -25.13 11.72
CA GLY A 6 -32.60 -23.94 11.75
C GLY A 6 -31.14 -24.19 12.11
N ASN A 7 -30.43 -24.95 11.26
CA ASN A 7 -28.98 -24.90 11.16
C ASN A 7 -28.54 -23.54 10.58
N ASP A 8 -28.82 -22.44 11.29
CA ASP A 8 -28.65 -21.06 10.83
C ASP A 8 -27.39 -20.42 11.47
N ARG A 9 -26.27 -21.14 11.41
CA ARG A 9 -25.01 -20.76 12.08
C ARG A 9 -23.76 -20.95 11.23
N ARG A 10 -23.83 -20.75 9.91
CA ARG A 10 -22.63 -20.88 9.06
C ARG A 10 -22.50 -19.84 7.94
N THR A 11 -22.48 -18.56 8.30
CA THR A 11 -21.85 -17.54 7.42
C THR A 11 -21.23 -16.37 8.20
N GLN A 12 -20.40 -16.66 9.20
CA GLN A 12 -19.40 -15.71 9.68
C GLN A 12 -18.05 -16.41 9.61
N LEU A 13 -17.27 -16.21 8.54
CA LEU A 13 -15.94 -16.83 8.50
C LEU A 13 -14.77 -15.93 8.17
N TYR A 14 -14.94 -14.69 7.69
CA TYR A 14 -13.81 -13.76 7.63
C TYR A 14 -14.27 -12.31 7.89
N PRO A 15 -13.61 -11.57 8.80
CA PRO A 15 -13.84 -10.13 8.90
C PRO A 15 -13.49 -9.49 7.55
N ARG A 16 -14.39 -8.66 7.02
CA ARG A 16 -14.12 -7.91 5.78
C ARG A 16 -12.83 -7.11 5.95
N PRO A 17 -11.97 -7.05 4.92
CA PRO A 17 -10.78 -6.22 4.98
C PRO A 17 -11.17 -4.77 5.27
N PRO A 18 -10.37 -4.05 6.08
CA PRO A 18 -10.66 -2.68 6.41
C PRO A 18 -10.65 -1.80 5.15
N THR A 19 -11.40 -0.70 5.21
CA THR A 19 -11.40 0.30 4.14
C THR A 19 -10.39 1.39 4.47
N LEU A 20 -9.59 1.78 3.47
CA LEU A 20 -8.69 2.92 3.54
C LEU A 20 -9.47 4.21 3.73
N ARG A 21 -8.98 5.07 4.61
CA ARG A 21 -9.43 6.47 4.70
C ARG A 21 -9.14 7.18 3.37
N LYS A 22 -9.80 8.32 3.15
CA LYS A 22 -9.59 9.09 1.92
C LYS A 22 -8.16 9.67 1.88
N PRO A 23 -7.56 9.89 0.70
CA PRO A 23 -6.16 10.31 0.60
C PRO A 23 -5.84 11.63 1.31
N GLU A 24 -6.82 12.54 1.45
CA GLU A 24 -6.62 13.90 1.94
C GLU A 24 -6.20 13.95 3.42
N VAL A 25 -6.55 12.92 4.20
CA VAL A 25 -6.17 12.83 5.62
C VAL A 25 -4.74 12.29 5.80
N PHE A 26 -4.01 12.02 4.73
CA PHE A 26 -2.62 11.56 4.82
C PHE A 26 -1.66 12.68 4.47
N ALA A 27 -0.53 12.72 5.19
CA ALA A 27 0.55 13.65 4.91
C ALA A 27 1.14 13.38 3.53
N ASP A 28 1.55 14.45 2.85
CA ASP A 28 2.43 14.36 1.68
C ASP A 28 3.91 14.43 2.09
N ALA A 29 4.18 14.29 3.39
CA ALA A 29 5.54 14.20 3.89
C ALA A 29 6.20 12.95 3.29
N GLY A 30 7.28 13.18 2.55
CA GLY A 30 8.27 12.14 2.30
C GLY A 30 8.90 11.70 3.64
N PRO A 31 9.69 10.62 3.65
CA PRO A 31 10.53 10.35 4.80
C PRO A 31 11.33 11.63 5.09
N THR A 32 11.30 12.08 6.34
CA THR A 32 12.18 13.16 6.77
C THR A 32 13.57 12.81 6.28
N ALA A 33 14.20 13.73 5.55
CA ALA A 33 15.62 13.66 5.26
C ALA A 33 16.34 13.85 6.60
N HIS A 34 16.26 12.86 7.49
CA HIS A 34 17.15 12.77 8.61
C HIS A 34 18.55 12.74 8.03
N GLU A 35 19.46 13.40 8.73
CA GLU A 35 20.89 13.55 8.45
C GLU A 35 21.65 12.20 8.45
N THR A 36 20.99 11.11 8.05
CA THR A 36 21.64 9.86 7.67
C THR A 36 22.09 10.00 6.23
N GLN A 37 23.31 10.49 6.05
CA GLN A 37 24.02 10.43 4.78
C GLN A 37 23.97 8.98 4.27
N ARG A 38 23.27 8.72 3.15
CA ARG A 38 23.42 7.45 2.45
C ARG A 38 24.90 7.30 2.12
N LEU A 39 25.51 6.18 2.53
CA LEU A 39 26.91 5.86 2.23
C LEU A 39 27.16 5.61 0.72
N SER A 40 26.10 5.60 -0.09
CA SER A 40 26.16 5.49 -1.54
C SER A 40 25.91 6.84 -2.22
N ARG A 41 26.38 6.96 -3.47
CA ARG A 41 26.29 8.15 -4.34
C ARG A 41 24.94 8.85 -4.19
N ALA A 42 24.95 10.17 -4.04
CA ALA A 42 23.74 10.98 -3.90
C ALA A 42 22.84 10.79 -5.14
N CYS A 43 21.83 9.94 -5.01
CA CYS A 43 20.75 9.78 -5.97
C CYS A 43 19.59 10.68 -5.56
N GLY A 44 18.90 11.28 -6.54
CA GLY A 44 17.72 12.08 -6.28
C GLY A 44 16.57 11.24 -5.68
N PRO A 45 15.59 11.87 -4.99
CA PRO A 45 14.47 11.15 -4.35
C PRO A 45 13.66 10.25 -5.31
N GLU A 46 13.58 10.65 -6.59
CA GLU A 46 12.91 9.86 -7.62
C GLU A 46 13.68 8.60 -7.99
N GLU A 47 15.01 8.70 -8.10
CA GLU A 47 15.88 7.58 -8.44
C GLU A 47 15.93 6.55 -7.30
N THR A 48 15.94 7.02 -6.04
CA THR A 48 15.83 6.15 -4.87
C THR A 48 14.47 5.48 -4.77
N GLY A 49 13.39 6.20 -5.07
CA GLY A 49 12.04 5.66 -5.05
C GLY A 49 11.78 4.64 -6.14
N ARG A 50 12.21 4.92 -7.38
CA ARG A 50 12.08 4.01 -8.53
C ARG A 50 12.92 2.74 -8.34
N GLY A 51 14.03 2.86 -7.63
CA GLY A 51 14.93 1.77 -7.24
C GLY A 51 14.68 1.18 -5.85
N SER A 52 13.47 1.30 -5.28
CA SER A 52 13.15 0.75 -3.96
C SER A 52 13.39 -0.76 -3.92
N ILE A 53 14.39 -1.18 -3.13
CA ILE A 53 14.77 -2.58 -2.93
C ILE A 53 13.66 -3.32 -2.17
N THR A 54 12.99 -2.64 -1.24
CA THR A 54 11.87 -3.23 -0.51
C THR A 54 10.73 -3.59 -1.46
N VAL A 55 10.34 -2.67 -2.36
CA VAL A 55 9.32 -2.96 -3.39
C VAL A 55 9.79 -4.07 -4.33
N GLU A 56 11.04 -4.01 -4.80
CA GLU A 56 11.59 -5.02 -5.70
C GLU A 56 11.51 -6.43 -5.09
N ARG A 57 11.98 -6.61 -3.85
CA ARG A 57 11.96 -7.91 -3.16
C ARG A 57 10.54 -8.41 -2.93
N ARG A 58 9.62 -7.53 -2.53
CA ARG A 58 8.21 -7.87 -2.35
C ARG A 58 7.59 -8.33 -3.66
N LEU A 59 7.74 -7.57 -4.74
CA LEU A 59 7.23 -7.96 -6.06
C LEU A 59 7.85 -9.26 -6.55
N ALA A 60 9.16 -9.46 -6.37
CA ALA A 60 9.83 -10.71 -6.77
C ALA A 60 9.25 -11.93 -6.05
N ARG A 61 8.88 -11.79 -4.77
CA ARG A 61 8.24 -12.86 -3.98
C ARG A 61 6.78 -13.09 -4.39
N SER A 62 5.99 -12.03 -4.48
CA SER A 62 4.55 -12.10 -4.70
C SER A 62 4.17 -12.40 -6.16
N CYS A 63 5.04 -12.04 -7.10
CA CYS A 63 4.86 -12.30 -8.53
C CYS A 63 5.75 -13.46 -9.03
N ALA A 64 6.21 -14.33 -8.13
CA ALA A 64 6.93 -15.53 -8.52
C ALA A 64 6.04 -16.41 -9.43
N GLY A 65 6.53 -16.72 -10.62
CA GLY A 65 5.79 -17.49 -11.63
C GLY A 65 4.98 -16.67 -12.64
N TRP A 66 5.05 -15.34 -12.59
CA TRP A 66 4.54 -14.51 -13.69
C TRP A 66 5.46 -14.61 -14.91
N ASP A 67 4.87 -14.61 -16.11
CA ASP A 67 5.62 -14.66 -17.38
C ASP A 67 6.61 -13.50 -17.50
N GLU A 68 6.17 -12.30 -17.13
CA GLU A 68 7.00 -11.10 -17.08
C GLU A 68 7.03 -10.54 -15.65
N ARG A 69 8.19 -10.66 -15.01
CA ARG A 69 8.40 -10.19 -13.65
C ARG A 69 8.35 -8.66 -13.58
N PRO A 70 7.49 -8.09 -12.70
CA PRO A 70 7.45 -6.65 -12.54
C PRO A 70 8.66 -6.12 -11.80
N LYS A 71 9.10 -4.92 -12.20
CA LYS A 71 10.19 -4.19 -11.56
C LYS A 71 9.63 -3.14 -10.59
N SER A 72 10.43 -2.73 -9.60
CA SER A 72 10.10 -1.64 -8.67
C SER A 72 9.74 -0.34 -9.40
N GLY A 73 10.39 -0.06 -10.53
CA GLY A 73 10.05 1.09 -11.37
C GLY A 73 8.63 1.07 -11.93
N GLU A 74 8.09 -0.10 -12.29
CA GLU A 74 6.70 -0.21 -12.76
C GLU A 74 5.69 0.08 -11.65
N PHE A 75 6.02 -0.33 -10.42
CA PHE A 75 5.21 0.03 -9.25
C PHE A 75 5.29 1.52 -8.94
N TYR A 76 6.47 2.12 -9.01
CA TYR A 76 6.66 3.56 -8.85
C TYR A 76 5.82 4.36 -9.85
N ASP A 77 5.80 3.91 -11.11
CA ASP A 77 4.99 4.49 -12.18
C ASP A 77 3.49 4.25 -11.93
N ALA A 78 3.09 3.07 -11.44
CA ALA A 78 1.70 2.75 -11.07
C ALA A 78 1.15 3.65 -9.94
N ILE A 79 1.97 3.98 -8.95
CA ILE A 79 1.60 4.90 -7.86
C ILE A 79 1.25 6.30 -8.41
N ARG A 80 1.97 6.74 -9.44
CA ARG A 80 1.85 8.08 -10.03
C ARG A 80 0.88 8.14 -11.20
N ALA A 81 0.43 7.00 -11.72
CA ALA A 81 -0.54 6.95 -12.80
C ALA A 81 -1.89 7.57 -12.38
N GLU A 82 -2.36 8.54 -13.16
CA GLU A 82 -3.70 9.10 -13.02
C GLU A 82 -4.79 8.10 -13.41
N LYS A 83 -4.54 7.32 -14.47
CA LYS A 83 -5.45 6.28 -14.98
C LYS A 83 -4.69 4.96 -15.07
N PRO A 84 -4.59 4.19 -13.98
CA PRO A 84 -3.79 2.98 -13.97
C PRO A 84 -4.40 1.92 -14.90
N ASP A 85 -3.55 1.31 -15.73
CA ASP A 85 -3.93 0.20 -16.61
C ASP A 85 -4.14 -1.10 -15.82
N ARG A 86 -4.47 -2.20 -16.53
CA ARG A 86 -4.72 -3.50 -15.89
C ARG A 86 -3.49 -4.03 -15.14
N ARG A 87 -2.29 -3.84 -15.66
CA ARG A 87 -1.05 -4.33 -15.06
C ARG A 87 -0.74 -3.53 -13.80
N GLN A 88 -0.76 -2.20 -13.90
CA GLN A 88 -0.55 -1.28 -12.79
C GLN A 88 -1.54 -1.51 -11.64
N ARG A 89 -2.84 -1.71 -11.95
CA ARG A 89 -3.84 -2.09 -10.94
C ARG A 89 -3.47 -3.41 -10.26
N THR A 90 -3.02 -4.40 -11.03
CA THR A 90 -2.63 -5.70 -10.46
C THR A 90 -1.41 -5.56 -9.54
N LEU A 91 -0.42 -4.75 -9.90
CA LEU A 91 0.73 -4.47 -9.04
C LEU A 91 0.33 -3.81 -7.73
N LEU A 92 -0.52 -2.77 -7.81
CA LEU A 92 -1.06 -2.09 -6.63
C LEU A 92 -1.87 -3.06 -5.75
N ARG A 93 -2.67 -3.95 -6.36
CA ARG A 93 -3.41 -4.99 -5.65
C ARG A 93 -2.49 -5.91 -4.89
N VAL A 94 -1.53 -6.54 -5.58
CA VAL A 94 -0.60 -7.52 -5.01
C VAL A 94 0.15 -6.88 -3.84
N PHE A 95 0.72 -5.69 -4.04
CA PHE A 95 1.41 -4.98 -2.98
C PHE A 95 0.50 -4.70 -1.77
N SER A 96 -0.70 -4.15 -1.98
CA SER A 96 -1.62 -3.82 -0.87
C SER A 96 -2.20 -5.02 -0.10
N GLN A 97 -2.14 -6.21 -0.67
CA GLN A 97 -2.65 -7.44 -0.05
C GLN A 97 -1.55 -8.25 0.63
N GLU A 98 -0.31 -8.15 0.15
CA GLU A 98 0.79 -9.01 0.59
C GLU A 98 1.92 -8.28 1.33
N ALA A 99 2.02 -6.95 1.18
CA ALA A 99 3.00 -6.18 1.91
C ALA A 99 2.70 -6.22 3.42
N GLU A 100 3.71 -6.59 4.18
CA GLU A 100 3.69 -6.54 5.63
C GLU A 100 3.98 -5.12 6.11
N TRP A 101 3.60 -4.82 7.36
CA TRP A 101 3.75 -3.49 7.97
C TRP A 101 5.16 -2.88 7.79
N HIS A 102 6.20 -3.66 8.07
CA HIS A 102 7.58 -3.19 7.98
C HIS A 102 8.01 -2.89 6.54
N GLU A 103 7.45 -3.59 5.54
CA GLU A 103 7.75 -3.32 4.13
C GLU A 103 7.07 -2.04 3.65
N LEU A 104 5.88 -1.72 4.18
CA LEU A 104 5.23 -0.43 3.91
C LEU A 104 6.11 0.72 4.43
N ILE A 105 6.61 0.62 5.66
CA ILE A 105 7.49 1.64 6.24
C ILE A 105 8.80 1.75 5.45
N SER A 106 9.46 0.62 5.16
CA SER A 106 10.74 0.65 4.44
C SER A 106 10.60 1.19 3.02
N ALA A 107 9.53 0.84 2.30
CA ALA A 107 9.27 1.38 0.96
C ALA A 107 8.97 2.90 1.00
N TRP A 108 8.24 3.37 2.01
CA TRP A 108 8.06 4.80 2.26
C TRP A 108 9.39 5.50 2.57
N ALA A 109 10.22 4.91 3.45
CA ALA A 109 11.55 5.41 3.79
C ALA A 109 12.53 5.43 2.61
N GLU A 110 12.38 4.51 1.67
CA GLU A 110 13.13 4.46 0.41
C GLU A 110 12.62 5.47 -0.64
N GLY A 111 11.49 6.15 -0.38
CA GLY A 111 10.91 7.16 -1.27
C GLY A 111 10.08 6.59 -2.41
N ALA A 112 9.66 5.32 -2.34
CA ALA A 112 8.82 4.71 -3.38
C ALA A 112 7.50 5.49 -3.59
N TYR A 113 6.99 6.08 -2.50
CA TYR A 113 5.76 6.87 -2.44
C TYR A 113 5.76 7.75 -1.20
N THR A 114 4.90 8.77 -1.18
CA THR A 114 4.34 9.34 0.07
C THR A 114 3.11 8.54 0.50
N LEU A 115 2.73 8.59 1.77
CA LEU A 115 1.53 7.88 2.25
C LEU A 115 0.27 8.33 1.48
N ARG A 116 0.12 9.63 1.22
CA ARG A 116 -0.95 10.18 0.38
C ARG A 116 -0.93 9.61 -1.03
N GLN A 117 0.24 9.55 -1.68
CA GLN A 117 0.36 8.99 -3.03
C GLN A 117 -0.06 7.52 -3.08
N LEU A 118 0.40 6.69 -2.14
CA LEU A 118 0.00 5.28 -2.07
C LEU A 118 -1.51 5.13 -1.89
N VAL A 119 -2.08 5.83 -0.91
CA VAL A 119 -3.53 5.76 -0.64
C VAL A 119 -4.33 6.23 -1.86
N ALA A 120 -3.94 7.35 -2.48
CA ALA A 120 -4.59 7.84 -3.69
C ALA A 120 -4.53 6.83 -4.85
N ALA A 121 -3.37 6.20 -5.06
CA ALA A 121 -3.21 5.16 -6.08
C ALA A 121 -4.12 3.95 -5.81
N LEU A 122 -4.23 3.51 -4.56
CA LEU A 122 -5.11 2.40 -4.18
C LEU A 122 -6.58 2.74 -4.36
N HIS A 123 -7.01 3.97 -4.08
CA HIS A 123 -8.38 4.43 -4.39
C HIS A 123 -8.62 4.44 -5.91
N ARG A 124 -7.72 5.03 -6.71
CA ARG A 124 -7.85 5.07 -8.19
C ARG A 124 -7.87 3.67 -8.81
N ALA A 125 -7.17 2.71 -8.23
CA ALA A 125 -7.15 1.32 -8.68
C ALA A 125 -8.38 0.50 -8.22
N GLY A 126 -9.25 1.04 -7.37
CA GLY A 126 -10.39 0.31 -6.80
C GLY A 126 -10.00 -0.68 -5.70
N HIS A 127 -8.89 -0.42 -5.00
CA HIS A 127 -8.31 -1.26 -3.96
C HIS A 127 -8.32 -0.59 -2.58
N ALA A 128 -9.31 0.28 -2.33
CA ALA A 128 -9.51 0.91 -1.03
C ALA A 128 -9.80 -0.12 0.09
N GLN A 129 -10.36 -1.28 -0.24
CA GLN A 129 -10.53 -2.40 0.68
C GLN A 129 -9.35 -3.37 0.54
N CYS A 130 -8.37 -3.27 1.44
CA CYS A 130 -7.15 -4.06 1.36
C CYS A 130 -6.59 -4.43 2.74
N ARG A 131 -5.74 -5.47 2.81
CA ARG A 131 -5.11 -5.90 4.06
C ARG A 131 -4.23 -4.81 4.68
N ALA A 132 -3.53 -4.04 3.84
CA ALA A 132 -2.72 -2.91 4.27
C ALA A 132 -3.54 -1.75 4.88
N ALA A 133 -4.86 -1.71 4.72
CA ALA A 133 -5.67 -0.55 5.13
C ALA A 133 -5.61 -0.27 6.63
N ARG A 134 -5.59 -1.32 7.48
CA ARG A 134 -5.50 -1.14 8.94
C ARG A 134 -4.20 -0.46 9.33
N ALA A 135 -3.11 -0.94 8.75
CA ALA A 135 -1.78 -0.38 8.90
C ALA A 135 -1.78 1.08 8.44
N LEU A 136 -2.10 1.32 7.16
CA LEU A 136 -2.02 2.64 6.56
C LEU A 136 -2.83 3.68 7.35
N ASN A 137 -4.06 3.33 7.75
CA ASN A 137 -4.94 4.23 8.50
C ASN A 137 -4.40 4.70 9.87
N GLN A 138 -3.37 4.05 10.45
CA GLN A 138 -2.74 4.50 11.70
C GLN A 138 -1.93 5.78 11.52
N TRP A 139 -1.52 6.09 10.28
CA TRP A 139 -0.78 7.32 9.94
C TRP A 139 -1.67 8.41 9.32
N ALA A 140 -2.99 8.25 9.37
CA ALA A 140 -3.88 9.34 9.02
C ALA A 140 -3.71 10.48 10.04
N ILE A 141 -3.56 11.70 9.54
CA ILE A 141 -3.63 12.91 10.33
C ILE A 141 -5.08 13.04 10.78
N VAL A 142 -5.37 12.62 12.01
CA VAL A 142 -6.65 12.96 12.65
C VAL A 142 -6.51 14.42 13.06
N PRO A 143 -7.37 15.35 12.58
CA PRO A 143 -7.38 16.69 13.15
C PRO A 143 -7.62 16.55 14.65
N PRO A 144 -6.92 17.32 15.51
CA PRO A 144 -7.26 17.34 16.93
C PRO A 144 -8.78 17.57 17.04
N ALA A 145 -9.46 16.81 17.91
CA ALA A 145 -10.85 17.09 18.21
C ALA A 145 -10.90 18.56 18.62
N GLU A 146 -11.67 19.38 17.91
CA GLU A 146 -11.99 20.70 18.39
C GLU A 146 -12.73 20.49 19.72
N ASP A 147 -12.13 20.95 20.80
CA ASP A 147 -12.72 20.90 22.13
C ASP A 147 -14.07 21.65 22.07
N GLU A 148 -15.18 20.91 22.16
CA GLU A 148 -16.55 21.45 22.37
C GLU A 148 -16.72 21.96 23.81
#